data_AF-A0A0S8DP21-F1
#
_entry.id   AF-A0A0S8DP21-F1
#
_cell.length_a   1.000
_cell.length_b   1.000
_cell.length_c   1.000
_cell.angle_alpha   90.00
_cell.angle_beta   90.00
_cell.angle_gamma   90.00
#
_symmetry.space_group_name_H-M   'P 1'
#
loop_
_entity.id
_entity.type
_entity.pdbx_description
1 polymer ?
#
loop_
_entity_poly.entity_id
_entity_poly.type
_entity_poly.pdbx_seq_one_letter_code
_entity_poly.pdbx_strand_id
1 'polypeptide(L)'
;MNSEHRTQLGQSGLFGSYRLFELGGADKLHISSGDKLRHRDFTISLMALSAEPSRRYQIAWPWLIAAGSTIAIASMAALAATLTTDLPQVLLWLATGLSAIASVACLGIVALRSRAERIYSTRHARVPLLALWVNQPSRDEMQRFAEHLESRIAELQRKRSLDVGTQIAGEMRMLRRLHTEGVISRDDYEKAKQILFSRSDSVTAEPSYS
;
A
#
# COMPACT_ATOMS: atom_id res chain seq x y z
N MET A 1 -23.34 29.60 1.14
CA MET A 1 -22.43 28.63 0.49
C MET A 1 -21.19 28.53 1.35
N ASN A 2 -21.15 27.57 2.28
CA ASN A 2 -19.97 27.33 3.12
C ASN A 2 -18.95 26.55 2.29
N SER A 3 -17.80 27.16 2.04
CA SER A 3 -16.61 26.48 1.54
C SER A 3 -16.14 25.49 2.61
N GLU A 4 -16.62 24.26 2.55
CA GLU A 4 -16.05 23.17 3.34
C GLU A 4 -14.54 23.11 3.04
N HIS A 5 -13.72 23.26 4.08
CA HIS A 5 -12.28 23.09 3.97
C HIS A 5 -11.98 21.69 3.42
N ARG A 6 -11.70 21.62 2.11
CA ARG A 6 -11.26 20.40 1.44
C ARG A 6 -9.82 20.12 1.88
N THR A 7 -9.67 19.15 2.77
CA THR A 7 -8.35 18.63 3.14
C THR A 7 -7.88 17.71 2.01
N GLN A 8 -6.82 18.12 1.33
CA GLN A 8 -6.23 17.39 0.20
C GLN A 8 -4.82 16.93 0.56
N LEU A 9 -4.42 15.76 0.05
CA LEU A 9 -3.06 15.27 0.13
C LEU A 9 -2.62 14.80 -1.25
N GLY A 10 -1.66 15.51 -1.85
CA GLY A 10 -1.01 15.11 -3.08
C GLY A 10 0.30 14.38 -2.79
N GLN A 11 0.48 13.20 -3.36
CA GLN A 11 1.71 12.41 -3.27
C GLN A 11 2.26 12.15 -4.68
N SER A 12 3.54 12.44 -4.88
CA SER A 12 4.25 12.22 -6.15
C SER A 12 5.45 11.30 -5.94
N GLY A 13 5.53 10.23 -6.74
CA GLY A 13 6.63 9.29 -6.76
C GLY A 13 7.71 9.69 -7.74
N LEU A 14 8.91 9.12 -7.57
CA LEU A 14 10.09 9.38 -8.39
C LEU A 14 9.94 8.98 -9.87
N PHE A 15 8.94 8.16 -10.19
CA PHE A 15 8.73 7.62 -11.54
C PHE A 15 7.45 8.13 -12.23
N GLY A 16 6.89 9.25 -11.76
CA GLY A 16 5.69 9.85 -12.34
C GLY A 16 4.38 9.23 -11.86
N SER A 17 4.44 8.32 -10.88
CA SER A 17 3.26 7.90 -10.14
C SER A 17 2.77 9.03 -9.25
N TYR A 18 1.47 9.27 -9.25
CA TYR A 18 0.84 10.26 -8.38
C TYR A 18 -0.39 9.69 -7.71
N ARG A 19 -0.70 10.20 -6.53
CA ARG A 19 -1.92 9.92 -5.79
C ARG A 19 -2.42 11.23 -5.21
N LEU A 20 -3.67 11.55 -5.46
CA LEU A 20 -4.38 12.68 -4.89
C LEU A 20 -5.51 12.12 -4.05
N PHE A 21 -5.53 12.55 -2.79
CA PHE A 21 -6.57 12.19 -1.84
C PHE A 21 -7.33 13.46 -1.49
N GLU A 22 -8.64 13.46 -1.72
CA GLU A 22 -9.50 14.57 -1.36
C GLU A 22 -10.60 14.08 -0.41
N LEU A 23 -10.63 14.65 0.79
CA LEU A 23 -11.76 14.47 1.69
C LEU A 23 -12.90 15.38 1.20
N GLY A 24 -13.91 14.75 0.59
CA GLY A 24 -15.05 15.43 -0.03
C GLY A 24 -16.34 15.16 0.73
N GLY A 25 -16.99 16.22 1.23
CA GLY A 25 -18.22 16.10 2.01
C GLY A 25 -18.02 15.45 3.39
N ALA A 26 -19.12 15.04 4.02
CA ALA A 26 -19.09 14.52 5.38
C ALA A 26 -18.64 13.06 5.50
N ASP A 27 -18.78 12.23 4.46
CA ASP A 27 -18.68 10.76 4.56
C ASP A 27 -17.92 10.06 3.42
N LYS A 28 -17.29 10.81 2.51
CA LYS A 28 -16.62 10.27 1.32
C LYS A 28 -15.16 10.70 1.23
N LEU A 29 -14.34 9.78 0.72
CA LEU A 29 -12.96 10.01 0.35
C LEU A 29 -12.83 9.78 -1.14
N HIS A 30 -12.40 10.80 -1.87
CA HIS A 30 -12.11 10.71 -3.29
C HIS A 30 -10.61 10.41 -3.47
N ILE A 31 -10.31 9.45 -4.34
CA ILE A 31 -8.96 8.98 -4.59
C ILE A 31 -8.74 8.95 -6.08
N SER A 32 -7.86 9.84 -6.54
CA SER A 32 -7.39 9.85 -7.91
C SER A 32 -5.93 9.43 -7.90
N SER A 33 -5.64 8.27 -8.47
CA SER A 33 -4.31 7.70 -8.52
C SER A 33 -3.94 7.37 -9.95
N GLY A 34 -2.69 7.62 -10.32
CA GLY A 34 -2.26 7.31 -11.67
C GLY A 34 -0.76 7.10 -11.80
N ASP A 35 -0.42 6.46 -12.90
CA ASP A 35 0.92 6.43 -13.47
C ASP A 35 0.79 6.77 -14.97
N LYS A 36 1.90 6.91 -15.68
CA LYS A 36 1.94 7.29 -17.11
C LYS A 36 0.99 6.48 -18.02
N LEU A 37 0.67 5.24 -17.62
CA LEU A 37 -0.13 4.31 -18.42
C LEU A 37 -1.54 4.05 -17.85
N ARG A 38 -1.83 4.43 -16.61
CA ARG A 38 -3.07 4.01 -15.94
C ARG A 38 -3.52 5.07 -14.96
N HIS A 39 -4.70 5.62 -15.20
CA HIS A 39 -5.40 6.50 -14.26
C HIS A 39 -6.56 5.74 -13.63
N ARG A 40 -6.74 5.89 -12.32
CA ARG A 40 -7.81 5.30 -11.53
C ARG A 40 -8.38 6.37 -10.65
N ASP A 41 -9.66 6.64 -10.84
CA ASP A 41 -10.38 7.60 -10.03
C ASP A 41 -11.58 6.90 -9.41
N PHE A 42 -11.68 6.93 -8.09
CA PHE A 42 -12.75 6.26 -7.37
C PHE A 42 -13.01 6.93 -6.02
N THR A 43 -14.22 6.69 -5.51
CA THR A 43 -14.66 7.26 -4.24
C THR A 43 -14.94 6.13 -3.25
N ILE A 44 -14.54 6.28 -2.00
CA ILE A 44 -14.79 5.33 -0.91
C ILE A 44 -15.67 6.02 0.14
N SER A 45 -16.61 5.30 0.76
CA SER A 45 -17.24 5.82 1.97
C SER A 45 -16.37 5.55 3.18
N LEU A 46 -16.13 6.58 3.99
CA LEU A 46 -15.35 6.51 5.23
C LEU A 46 -15.93 5.50 6.22
N MET A 47 -17.23 5.19 6.11
CA MET A 47 -17.89 4.26 7.01
C MET A 47 -17.47 2.81 6.85
N ALA A 48 -17.02 2.42 5.66
CA ALA A 48 -16.54 1.07 5.41
C ALA A 48 -15.05 0.89 5.67
N LEU A 49 -14.30 1.98 5.93
CA LEU A 49 -12.87 1.93 6.23
C LEU A 49 -12.63 1.63 7.72
N SER A 50 -11.54 0.92 8.01
CA SER A 50 -11.00 0.78 9.36
C SER A 50 -10.33 2.09 9.79
N ALA A 51 -10.55 2.51 11.04
CA ALA A 51 -9.84 3.64 11.63
C ALA A 51 -8.37 3.31 11.91
N GLU A 52 -8.04 2.03 12.07
CA GLU A 52 -6.67 1.57 12.32
C GLU A 52 -5.99 1.21 11.00
N PRO A 53 -4.95 1.97 10.58
CA PRO A 53 -4.16 1.59 9.42
C PRO A 53 -3.16 0.49 9.79
N SER A 54 -2.93 -0.41 8.83
CA SER A 54 -1.79 -1.33 8.90
C SER A 54 -0.55 -0.70 8.26
N ARG A 55 0.63 -0.98 8.80
CA ARG A 55 1.90 -0.56 8.18
C ARG A 55 2.45 -1.68 7.33
N ARG A 56 2.80 -1.39 6.08
CA ARG A 56 3.45 -2.32 5.18
C ARG A 56 4.72 -1.71 4.61
N TYR A 57 5.80 -2.48 4.62
CA TYR A 57 7.03 -2.12 3.93
C TYR A 57 7.07 -2.84 2.60
N GLN A 58 7.11 -2.07 1.51
CA GLN A 58 7.39 -2.61 0.18
C GLN A 58 8.90 -2.52 -0.04
N ILE A 59 9.58 -3.66 0.08
CA ILE A 59 11.01 -3.78 -0.19
C ILE A 59 11.18 -4.21 -1.64
N ALA A 60 12.12 -3.57 -2.35
CA ALA A 60 12.46 -3.91 -3.72
C ALA A 60 13.33 -5.19 -3.81
N TRP A 61 12.75 -6.33 -3.40
CA TRP A 61 13.41 -7.64 -3.30
C TRP A 61 14.22 -8.05 -4.53
N PRO A 62 13.75 -7.87 -5.79
CA PRO A 62 14.52 -8.26 -6.96
C PRO A 62 15.90 -7.57 -7.02
N TRP A 63 15.98 -6.31 -6.59
CA TRP A 63 17.23 -5.55 -6.58
C TRP A 63 18.15 -5.94 -5.42
N LEU A 64 17.59 -6.38 -4.29
CA LEU A 64 18.39 -6.99 -3.22
C LEU A 64 19.01 -8.32 -3.67
N ILE A 65 18.23 -9.17 -4.35
CA ILE A 65 18.73 -10.44 -4.88
C ILE A 65 19.81 -10.19 -5.93
N ALA A 66 19.63 -9.20 -6.81
CA ALA A 66 20.64 -8.79 -7.79
C ALA A 66 21.91 -8.26 -7.13
N ALA A 67 21.79 -7.44 -6.08
CA ALA A 67 22.95 -6.99 -5.31
C ALA A 67 23.69 -8.18 -4.69
N GLY A 68 22.96 -9.11 -4.08
CA GLY A 68 23.54 -10.34 -3.50
C GLY A 68 24.23 -11.22 -4.54
N SER A 69 23.64 -11.39 -5.73
CA SER A 69 24.21 -12.22 -6.78
C SER A 69 25.52 -11.64 -7.35
N THR A 70 25.59 -10.31 -7.53
CA THR A 70 26.84 -9.66 -7.96
C THR A 70 27.97 -9.90 -6.96
N ILE A 71 27.71 -9.71 -5.66
CA ILE A 71 28.69 -9.99 -4.59
C ILE A 71 29.11 -11.46 -4.61
N ALA A 72 28.18 -12.39 -4.76
CA ALA A 72 28.49 -13.82 -4.82
C ALA A 72 29.39 -14.17 -6.01
N ILE A 73 29.14 -13.60 -7.19
CA ILE A 73 29.96 -13.80 -8.39
C ILE A 73 31.37 -13.24 -8.17
N ALA A 74 31.50 -12.05 -7.59
CA ALA A 74 32.80 -11.46 -7.29
C ALA A 74 33.60 -12.30 -6.27
N SER A 75 32.94 -12.77 -5.21
CA SER A 75 33.58 -13.65 -4.21
C SER A 75 34.04 -14.96 -4.83
N MET A 76 33.23 -15.56 -5.72
CA MET A 76 33.58 -16.79 -6.41
C MET A 76 34.75 -16.58 -7.39
N ALA A 77 34.77 -15.45 -8.11
CA ALA A 77 35.89 -15.09 -8.99
C ALA A 77 37.19 -14.86 -8.20
N ALA A 78 37.11 -14.19 -7.05
CA ALA A 78 38.25 -13.99 -6.16
C ALA A 78 38.79 -15.33 -5.62
N LEU A 79 37.90 -16.23 -5.19
CA LEU A 79 38.29 -17.57 -4.72
C LEU A 79 38.93 -18.39 -5.84
N ALA A 80 38.32 -18.42 -7.03
CA ALA A 80 38.87 -19.13 -8.18
C ALA A 80 40.28 -18.64 -8.53
N ALA A 81 40.53 -17.34 -8.48
CA ALA A 81 41.85 -16.78 -8.73
C ALA A 81 42.87 -17.09 -7.63
N THR A 82 42.45 -17.31 -6.38
CA THR A 82 43.40 -17.82 -5.36
C THR A 82 43.78 -19.29 -5.58
N LEU A 83 42.92 -20.05 -6.27
CA LEU A 83 43.14 -21.47 -6.57
C LEU A 83 43.84 -21.70 -7.92
N THR A 84 43.75 -20.74 -8.84
CA THR A 84 44.33 -20.84 -10.19
C THR A 84 45.32 -19.69 -10.41
N THR A 85 46.61 -20.03 -10.51
CA THR A 85 47.71 -19.06 -10.59
C THR A 85 47.79 -18.32 -11.94
N ASP A 86 46.96 -18.71 -12.91
CA ASP A 86 47.06 -18.26 -14.30
C ASP A 86 46.14 -17.08 -14.66
N LEU A 87 45.32 -16.59 -13.71
CA LEU A 87 44.48 -15.43 -13.99
C LEU A 87 45.28 -14.11 -13.95
N PRO A 88 45.20 -13.27 -15.00
CA PRO A 88 45.85 -11.98 -14.99
C PRO A 88 45.22 -11.08 -13.91
N GLN A 89 46.06 -10.56 -13.02
CA GLN A 89 45.64 -9.75 -11.87
C GLN A 89 44.74 -8.56 -12.26
N VAL A 90 44.99 -7.96 -13.43
CA VAL A 90 44.19 -6.85 -13.98
C VAL A 90 42.73 -7.26 -14.21
N LEU A 91 42.47 -8.48 -14.69
CA LEU A 91 41.11 -8.97 -14.93
C LEU A 91 40.34 -9.16 -13.62
N LEU A 92 41.05 -9.59 -12.57
CA LEU A 92 40.52 -9.78 -11.22
C LEU A 92 40.11 -8.43 -10.59
N TRP A 93 40.96 -7.41 -10.70
CA TRP A 93 40.65 -6.04 -10.27
C TRP A 93 39.47 -5.45 -11.04
N LEU A 94 39.40 -5.66 -12.35
CA LEU A 94 38.26 -5.22 -13.17
C LEU A 94 36.96 -5.92 -12.77
N ALA A 95 36.98 -7.24 -12.59
CA ALA A 95 35.80 -8.01 -12.22
C ALA A 95 35.27 -7.61 -10.84
N THR A 96 36.15 -7.48 -9.85
CA THR A 96 35.78 -7.07 -8.49
C THR A 96 35.33 -5.62 -8.44
N GLY A 97 36.01 -4.71 -9.13
CA GLY A 97 35.63 -3.30 -9.23
C GLY A 97 34.27 -3.11 -9.90
N LEU A 98 34.04 -3.75 -11.04
CA LEU A 98 32.76 -3.67 -11.76
C LEU A 98 31.62 -4.27 -10.92
N SER A 99 31.87 -5.39 -10.25
CA SER A 99 30.88 -5.98 -9.35
C SER A 99 30.55 -5.06 -8.18
N ALA A 100 31.54 -4.43 -7.56
CA ALA A 100 31.31 -3.51 -6.45
C ALA A 100 30.44 -2.32 -6.89
N ILE A 101 30.73 -1.73 -8.06
CA ILE A 101 29.92 -0.66 -8.65
C ILE A 101 28.48 -1.14 -8.91
N ALA A 102 28.33 -2.33 -9.50
CA ALA A 102 27.01 -2.91 -9.77
C ALA A 102 26.21 -3.17 -8.48
N SER A 103 26.85 -3.68 -7.42
CA SER A 103 26.22 -3.91 -6.12
C SER A 103 25.77 -2.58 -5.48
N VAL A 104 26.63 -1.56 -5.50
CA VAL A 104 26.29 -0.22 -4.97
C VAL A 104 25.13 0.39 -5.75
N ALA A 105 25.12 0.28 -7.08
CA ALA A 105 24.03 0.76 -7.91
C ALA A 105 22.71 0.02 -7.59
N CYS A 106 22.74 -1.30 -7.44
CA CYS A 106 21.56 -2.08 -7.06
C CYS A 106 21.04 -1.69 -5.67
N LEU A 107 21.92 -1.51 -4.69
CA LEU A 107 21.54 -1.06 -3.35
C LEU A 107 20.96 0.36 -3.36
N GLY A 108 21.51 1.25 -4.18
CA GLY A 108 20.94 2.58 -4.42
C GLY A 108 19.51 2.49 -4.96
N ILE A 109 19.26 1.60 -5.92
CA ILE A 109 17.90 1.35 -6.44
C ILE A 109 16.98 0.78 -5.35
N VAL A 110 17.47 -0.13 -4.50
CA VAL A 110 16.70 -0.65 -3.35
C VAL A 110 16.28 0.50 -2.43
N ALA A 111 17.20 1.40 -2.08
CA ALA A 111 16.90 2.54 -1.21
C ALA A 111 15.88 3.50 -1.85
N LEU A 112 15.97 3.73 -3.16
CA LEU A 112 15.05 4.63 -3.89
C LEU A 112 13.67 4.02 -4.16
N ARG A 113 13.59 2.69 -4.31
CA ARG A 113 12.33 1.99 -4.61
C ARG A 113 11.63 1.41 -3.40
N SER A 114 12.35 1.15 -2.31
CA SER A 114 11.73 0.66 -1.09
C SER A 114 10.94 1.78 -0.41
N ARG A 115 9.70 1.49 -0.04
CA ARG A 115 8.79 2.48 0.54
C ARG A 115 7.99 1.88 1.68
N ALA A 116 7.79 2.68 2.70
CA ALA A 116 6.83 2.38 3.76
C ALA A 116 5.46 2.96 3.37
N GLU A 117 4.41 2.17 3.57
CA GLU A 117 3.04 2.57 3.28
C GLU A 117 2.15 2.35 4.52
N ARG A 118 1.21 3.28 4.74
CA ARG A 118 0.06 3.08 5.62
C ARG A 118 -1.12 2.62 4.79
N ILE A 119 -1.63 1.44 5.07
CA ILE A 119 -2.73 0.81 4.33
C ILE A 119 -3.99 0.86 5.19
N TYR A 120 -5.03 1.50 4.66
CA TYR A 120 -6.37 1.47 5.21
C TYR A 120 -7.19 0.44 4.45
N SER A 121 -7.77 -0.46 5.21
CA SER A 121 -8.56 -1.56 4.71
C SER A 121 -10.03 -1.37 5.03
N THR A 122 -10.89 -2.18 4.42
CA THR A 122 -12.27 -2.25 4.86
C THR A 122 -12.38 -2.82 6.27
N ARG A 123 -13.41 -2.39 6.99
CA ARG A 123 -13.60 -2.69 8.41
C ARG A 123 -13.78 -4.19 8.68
N HIS A 124 -14.62 -4.86 7.89
CA HIS A 124 -14.97 -6.26 8.17
C HIS A 124 -14.19 -7.24 7.29
N ALA A 125 -14.04 -6.98 6.00
CA ALA A 125 -13.35 -7.88 5.07
C ALA A 125 -11.83 -7.65 4.99
N ARG A 126 -11.31 -6.58 5.59
CA ARG A 126 -9.88 -6.19 5.58
C ARG A 126 -9.29 -6.03 4.17
N VAL A 127 -10.10 -5.68 3.18
CA VAL A 127 -9.64 -5.44 1.81
C VAL A 127 -8.89 -4.11 1.78
N PRO A 128 -7.62 -4.05 1.33
CA PRO A 128 -6.87 -2.81 1.26
C PRO A 128 -7.44 -1.90 0.17
N LEU A 129 -7.90 -0.71 0.54
CA LEU A 129 -8.51 0.24 -0.42
C LEU A 129 -7.70 1.52 -0.60
N LEU A 130 -6.93 1.90 0.41
CA LEU A 130 -6.16 3.14 0.43
C LEU A 130 -4.76 2.85 0.94
N ALA A 131 -3.75 3.35 0.24
CA ALA A 131 -2.35 3.28 0.65
C ALA A 131 -1.72 4.67 0.60
N LEU A 132 -1.33 5.19 1.76
CA LEU A 132 -0.59 6.45 1.89
C LEU A 132 0.91 6.16 1.96
N TRP A 133 1.70 6.82 1.13
CA TRP A 133 3.15 6.75 1.23
C TRP A 133 3.64 7.49 2.47
N VAL A 134 4.43 6.81 3.30
CA VAL A 134 5.05 7.42 4.47
C VAL A 134 6.10 8.43 4.00
N ASN A 135 6.15 9.59 4.67
CA ASN A 135 7.07 10.70 4.39
C ASN A 135 6.88 11.38 3.02
N GLN A 136 5.73 11.22 2.36
CA GLN A 136 5.41 11.96 1.13
C GLN A 136 4.05 12.68 1.28
N PRO A 137 3.92 13.97 0.90
CA PRO A 137 4.98 14.87 0.42
C PRO A 137 5.99 15.26 1.53
N SER A 138 5.51 15.43 2.75
CA SER A 138 6.33 15.55 3.97
C SER A 138 5.78 14.62 5.05
N ARG A 139 6.62 14.26 6.03
CA ARG A 139 6.18 13.43 7.18
C ARG A 139 5.02 14.09 7.93
N ASP A 140 5.10 15.40 8.11
CA ASP A 140 4.13 16.16 8.91
C ASP A 140 2.80 16.34 8.18
N GLU A 141 2.81 16.66 6.88
CA GLU A 141 1.56 16.76 6.09
C GLU A 141 0.86 15.42 5.98
N MET A 142 1.61 14.35 5.70
CA MET A 142 1.07 13.00 5.66
C MET A 142 0.48 12.61 7.02
N GLN A 143 1.19 12.90 8.11
CA GLN A 143 0.73 12.59 9.46
C GLN A 143 -0.54 13.37 9.84
N ARG A 144 -0.58 14.67 9.55
CA ARG A 144 -1.78 15.52 9.77
C ARG A 144 -2.97 15.03 8.97
N PHE A 145 -2.76 14.67 7.70
CA PHE A 145 -3.82 14.10 6.87
C PHE A 145 -4.32 12.78 7.42
N ALA A 146 -3.41 11.87 7.81
CA ALA A 146 -3.75 10.58 8.39
C ALA A 146 -4.55 10.73 9.70
N GLU A 147 -4.10 11.60 10.62
CA GLU A 147 -4.81 11.89 11.86
C GLU A 147 -6.20 12.50 11.60
N HIS A 148 -6.31 13.39 10.61
CA HIS A 148 -7.59 13.97 10.22
C HIS A 148 -8.53 12.92 9.62
N LEU A 149 -8.02 12.03 8.77
CA LEU A 149 -8.78 10.93 8.19
C LEU A 149 -9.26 9.94 9.28
N GLU A 150 -8.35 9.52 10.15
CA GLU A 150 -8.62 8.58 11.24
C GLU A 150 -9.67 9.14 12.23
N SER A 151 -9.53 10.41 12.62
CA SER A 151 -10.49 11.07 13.50
C SER A 151 -11.88 11.21 12.86
N ARG A 152 -11.96 11.54 11.57
CA ARG A 152 -13.22 11.58 10.79
C ARG A 152 -13.88 10.21 10.73
N ILE A 153 -13.14 9.15 10.43
CA ILE A 153 -13.66 7.77 10.40
C ILE A 153 -14.22 7.40 11.77
N ALA A 154 -13.45 7.62 12.83
CA ALA A 154 -13.87 7.31 14.20
C ALA A 154 -15.11 8.11 14.63
N GLU A 155 -15.19 9.39 14.28
CA GLU A 155 -16.34 10.23 14.59
C GLU A 155 -17.60 9.75 13.88
N LEU A 156 -17.51 9.42 12.58
CA LEU A 156 -18.64 8.88 11.83
C LEU A 156 -19.11 7.54 12.42
N GLN A 157 -18.18 6.68 12.84
CA GLN A 157 -18.49 5.39 13.44
C GLN A 157 -19.18 5.53 14.79
N ARG A 158 -18.78 6.53 15.60
CA ARG A 158 -19.48 6.84 16.86
C ARG A 158 -20.86 7.45 16.64
N LYS A 159 -20.98 8.38 15.68
CA LYS A 159 -22.25 9.08 15.40
C LYS A 159 -23.31 8.18 14.76
N ARG A 160 -22.89 7.23 13.93
CA ARG A 160 -23.78 6.28 13.26
C ARG A 160 -23.55 4.89 13.82
N SER A 161 -24.13 4.61 14.98
CA SER A 161 -24.18 3.26 15.57
C SER A 161 -25.13 2.38 14.74
N LEU A 162 -24.68 1.98 13.55
CA LEU A 162 -25.41 1.06 12.70
C LEU A 162 -25.28 -0.37 13.25
N ASP A 163 -26.33 -1.17 13.12
CA ASP A 163 -26.24 -2.60 13.33
C ASP A 163 -25.18 -3.24 12.41
N VAL A 164 -24.53 -4.31 12.88
CA VAL A 164 -23.45 -5.00 12.18
C VAL A 164 -23.91 -5.52 10.81
N GLY A 165 -25.13 -6.04 10.70
CA GLY A 165 -25.68 -6.50 9.42
C GLY A 165 -25.81 -5.35 8.40
N THR A 166 -26.22 -4.17 8.86
CA THR A 166 -26.31 -2.97 8.02
C THR A 166 -24.91 -2.51 7.58
N GLN A 167 -23.92 -2.56 8.46
CA GLN A 167 -22.52 -2.23 8.14
C GLN A 167 -21.96 -3.18 7.07
N ILE A 168 -22.15 -4.50 7.25
CA ILE A 168 -21.72 -5.53 6.30
C ILE A 168 -22.39 -5.34 4.93
N ALA A 169 -23.71 -5.07 4.90
CA ALA A 169 -24.42 -4.80 3.65
C ALA A 169 -23.89 -3.56 2.93
N GLY A 170 -23.57 -2.50 3.68
CA GLY A 170 -22.94 -1.29 3.15
C GLY A 170 -21.55 -1.55 2.56
N GLU A 171 -20.71 -2.28 3.28
CA GLU A 171 -19.37 -2.70 2.83
C GLU A 171 -19.46 -3.57 1.56
N MET A 172 -20.40 -4.52 1.52
CA MET A 172 -20.63 -5.39 0.35
C MET A 172 -21.04 -4.60 -0.89
N ARG A 173 -21.96 -3.63 -0.76
CA ARG A 173 -22.36 -2.76 -1.88
C ARG A 173 -21.19 -1.95 -2.41
N MET A 174 -20.36 -1.43 -1.50
CA MET A 174 -19.15 -0.70 -1.88
C MET A 174 -18.15 -1.59 -2.62
N LEU A 175 -17.82 -2.76 -2.07
CA LEU A 175 -16.88 -3.69 -2.69
C LEU A 175 -17.35 -4.16 -4.06
N ARG A 176 -18.66 -4.46 -4.21
CA ARG A 176 -19.25 -4.77 -5.52
C ARG A 176 -19.05 -3.62 -6.51
N ARG A 177 -19.31 -2.38 -6.10
CA ARG A 177 -19.11 -1.21 -6.96
C ARG A 177 -17.64 -1.05 -7.36
N LEU A 178 -16.72 -1.13 -6.41
CA LEU A 178 -15.28 -1.04 -6.67
C LEU A 178 -14.77 -2.16 -7.60
N HIS A 179 -15.34 -3.35 -7.51
CA HIS A 179 -15.05 -4.44 -8.45
C HIS A 179 -15.56 -4.11 -9.85
N THR A 180 -16.81 -3.63 -9.99
CA THR A 180 -17.37 -3.22 -11.28
C THR A 180 -16.58 -2.07 -11.91
N GLU A 181 -16.07 -1.13 -11.10
CA GLU A 181 -15.19 -0.04 -11.51
C GLU A 181 -13.74 -0.51 -11.82
N GLY A 182 -13.41 -1.79 -11.59
CA GLY A 182 -12.08 -2.36 -11.83
C GLY A 182 -11.00 -1.91 -10.84
N VAL A 183 -11.40 -1.37 -9.69
CA VAL A 183 -10.50 -0.90 -8.62
C VAL A 183 -9.91 -2.08 -7.86
N ILE A 184 -10.73 -3.06 -7.50
CA ILE A 184 -10.32 -4.32 -6.85
C ILE A 184 -10.42 -5.49 -7.82
N SER A 185 -9.59 -6.51 -7.63
CA SER A 185 -9.63 -7.71 -8.47
C SER A 185 -10.86 -8.58 -8.14
N ARG A 186 -11.23 -9.46 -9.07
CA ARG A 186 -12.30 -10.44 -8.83
C ARG A 186 -11.98 -11.36 -7.65
N ASP A 187 -10.72 -11.78 -7.53
CA ASP A 187 -10.28 -12.65 -6.44
C ASP A 187 -10.39 -11.96 -5.09
N ASP A 188 -10.02 -10.67 -5.00
CA ASP A 188 -10.18 -9.88 -3.78
C ASP A 188 -11.66 -9.71 -3.41
N TYR A 189 -12.52 -9.47 -4.41
CA TYR A 189 -13.96 -9.37 -4.21
C TYR A 189 -14.58 -10.67 -3.67
N GLU A 190 -14.28 -11.81 -4.29
CA GLU A 190 -14.85 -13.10 -3.85
C GLU A 190 -14.32 -13.51 -2.46
N LYS A 191 -13.03 -13.28 -2.16
CA LYS A 191 -12.49 -13.49 -0.80
C LYS A 191 -13.20 -12.61 0.23
N ALA A 192 -13.37 -11.33 -0.08
CA ALA A 192 -14.06 -10.40 0.81
C ALA A 192 -15.52 -10.83 1.05
N LYS A 193 -16.19 -11.28 -0.01
CA LYS A 193 -17.57 -11.77 0.05
C LYS A 193 -17.70 -12.98 0.98
N GLN A 194 -16.79 -13.94 0.90
CA GLN A 194 -16.76 -15.10 1.80
C GLN A 194 -16.58 -14.68 3.26
N ILE A 195 -15.66 -13.75 3.54
CA ILE A 195 -15.41 -13.24 4.90
C ILE A 195 -16.63 -12.49 5.46
N LEU A 196 -17.30 -11.70 4.63
CA LEU A 196 -18.47 -10.93 5.06
C LEU A 196 -19.67 -11.84 5.36
N PHE A 197 -19.89 -12.89 4.57
CA PHE A 197 -20.98 -13.84 4.81
C PHE A 197 -20.75 -14.70 6.06
N SER A 198 -19.54 -15.24 6.24
CA SER A 198 -19.26 -16.02 7.46
C SER A 198 -19.46 -15.19 8.73
N ARG A 199 -19.18 -13.88 8.64
CA ARG A 199 -19.40 -12.94 9.75
C ARG A 199 -20.85 -12.53 9.95
N SER A 200 -21.65 -12.42 8.88
CA SER A 200 -23.09 -12.19 9.04
C SER A 200 -23.76 -13.39 9.70
N ASP A 201 -23.38 -14.60 9.30
CA ASP A 201 -23.97 -15.85 9.81
C ASP A 201 -23.66 -16.05 11.29
N SER A 202 -22.44 -15.69 11.74
CA SER A 202 -22.08 -15.73 13.16
C SER A 202 -22.86 -14.75 14.02
N VAL A 203 -23.22 -13.58 13.48
CA VAL A 203 -24.02 -12.56 14.21
C VAL A 203 -25.47 -13.02 14.36
N THR A 204 -26.02 -13.73 13.39
CA THR A 204 -27.37 -14.32 13.49
C THR A 204 -27.45 -15.54 14.40
N ALA A 205 -26.32 -16.18 14.73
CA ALA A 205 -26.27 -17.42 15.49
C ALA A 205 -26.14 -17.22 17.02
N GLU A 206 -25.81 -16.02 17.51
CA GLU A 206 -25.84 -15.71 18.95
C GLU A 206 -27.27 -15.35 19.38
N PRO A 207 -27.96 -16.18 20.21
CA PRO A 207 -29.24 -15.80 20.76
C PRO A 207 -29.03 -14.67 21.77
N SER A 208 -29.79 -13.59 21.60
CA SER A 208 -29.96 -12.54 22.61
C SER A 208 -30.53 -13.16 23.89
N TYR A 209 -29.67 -13.65 24.78
CA TYR A 209 -30.03 -13.89 26.16
C TYR A 209 -30.01 -12.55 26.88
N SER A 210 -31.19 -11.93 26.91
CA SER A 210 -31.55 -10.79 27.76
C SER A 210 -32.73 -11.21 28.63
#